data_AF-K1R1T0-F1
#
_entry.id   AF-K1R1T0-F1
#
_cell.length_a   1.000
_cell.length_b   1.000
_cell.length_c   1.000
_cell.angle_alpha   90.00
_cell.angle_beta   90.00
_cell.angle_gamma   90.00
#
_symmetry.space_group_name_H-M   'P 1'
#
loop_
_entity.id
_entity.type
_entity.pdbx_description
1 polymer ?
#
loop_
_entity_poly.entity_id
_entity_poly.type
_entity_poly.pdbx_seq_one_letter_code
_entity_poly.pdbx_strand_id
1 'polypeptide(L)'
;MQMNIQEFATAVLEELPLILCVFNNEYLGMVRQWQKLFYGKRYGMTNLKAGALYRRTNGKEMPEYTPDFVKLAESYGAKGIRVMRKEDIAAAFEQ
;
A
#
# COMPACT_ATOMS: atom_id res chain seq x y z
N MET A 1 -1.57 3.92 -6.38
CA MET A 1 -0.14 4.09 -6.09
C MET A 1 0.69 3.10 -6.88
N GLN A 2 0.63 1.78 -6.62
CA GLN A 2 1.45 0.77 -7.32
C GLN A 2 1.47 0.86 -8.86
N MET A 3 0.39 1.30 -9.52
CA MET A 3 0.30 1.36 -10.99
C MET A 3 1.16 2.46 -11.62
N ASN A 4 1.47 3.54 -10.90
CA ASN A 4 2.17 4.72 -11.42
C ASN A 4 3.25 5.20 -10.46
N ILE A 5 3.95 4.27 -9.81
CA ILE A 5 4.98 4.62 -8.81
C ILE A 5 6.18 5.35 -9.41
N GLN A 6 6.43 5.17 -10.70
CA GLN A 6 7.51 5.84 -11.41
C GLN A 6 7.35 7.37 -11.43
N GLU A 7 6.14 7.90 -11.24
CA GLU A 7 5.89 9.34 -11.21
C GLU A 7 6.48 10.04 -9.98
N PHE A 8 6.97 9.28 -8.99
CA PHE A 8 7.82 9.84 -7.94
C PHE A 8 9.08 10.48 -8.53
N ALA A 9 9.65 9.93 -9.61
CA ALA A 9 10.78 10.53 -10.30
C ALA A 9 10.43 11.92 -10.85
N THR A 10 9.28 12.03 -11.52
CA THR A 10 8.77 13.31 -12.03
C THR A 10 8.58 14.33 -10.89
N ALA A 11 7.93 13.92 -9.80
CA ALA A 11 7.66 14.81 -8.67
C ALA A 11 8.93 15.34 -8.00
N VAL A 12 9.96 14.49 -7.86
CA VAL A 12 11.23 14.88 -7.23
C VAL A 12 12.08 15.73 -8.18
N LEU A 13 12.19 15.36 -9.46
CA LEU A 13 12.99 16.11 -10.44
C LEU A 13 12.45 17.52 -10.70
N GLU A 14 11.13 17.69 -10.65
CA GLU A 14 10.45 18.97 -10.83
C GLU A 14 10.23 19.71 -9.49
N GLU A 15 10.81 19.21 -8.38
CA GLU A 15 10.74 19.80 -7.04
C GLU A 15 9.30 20.15 -6.59
N LEU A 16 8.32 19.32 -6.93
CA LEU A 16 6.93 19.59 -6.63
C LEU A 16 6.64 19.41 -5.13
N PRO A 17 5.96 20.37 -4.46
CA PRO A 17 5.68 20.30 -3.03
C PRO A 17 4.44 19.42 -2.74
N LEU A 18 4.53 18.13 -3.08
CA LEU A 18 3.44 17.16 -2.95
C LEU A 18 3.50 16.38 -1.64
N ILE A 19 2.34 16.21 -1.00
CA ILE A 19 2.16 15.28 0.12
C ILE A 19 1.28 14.12 -0.35
N LEU A 20 1.84 12.90 -0.34
CA LEU A 20 1.17 11.68 -0.79
C LEU A 20 0.76 10.80 0.40
N CYS A 21 -0.53 10.77 0.72
CA CYS A 21 -1.06 9.89 1.76
C CYS A 21 -1.47 8.53 1.17
N VAL A 22 -0.75 7.46 1.54
CA VAL A 22 -1.07 6.09 1.11
C VAL A 22 -1.80 5.34 2.21
N PHE A 23 -3.12 5.15 2.03
CA PHE A 23 -3.92 4.28 2.89
C PHE A 23 -3.70 2.80 2.52
N ASN A 24 -2.65 2.20 3.05
CA ASN A 24 -2.32 0.81 2.76
C ASN A 24 -3.19 -0.16 3.57
N ASN A 25 -4.30 -0.59 2.98
CA ASN A 25 -5.15 -1.64 3.55
C ASN A 25 -4.80 -3.05 3.04
N GLU A 26 -3.74 -3.23 2.25
CA GLU A 26 -3.26 -4.52 1.71
C GLU A 26 -4.23 -5.26 0.76
N TYR A 27 -5.36 -4.66 0.39
CA TYR A 27 -6.38 -5.28 -0.48
C TYR A 27 -6.80 -4.36 -1.63
N LEU A 28 -7.42 -4.93 -2.66
CA LEU A 28 -8.30 -4.19 -3.56
C LEU A 28 -9.61 -3.88 -2.83
N GLY A 29 -9.58 -2.88 -1.94
CA GLY A 29 -10.60 -2.62 -0.93
C GLY A 29 -12.02 -2.52 -1.49
N MET A 30 -12.21 -1.77 -2.58
CA MET A 30 -13.52 -1.60 -3.21
C MET A 30 -14.06 -2.93 -3.76
N VAL A 31 -13.26 -3.68 -4.53
CA VAL A 31 -13.69 -4.98 -5.07
C VAL A 31 -13.96 -5.98 -3.94
N ARG A 32 -13.14 -5.97 -2.89
CA ARG A 32 -13.33 -6.82 -1.71
C ARG A 32 -14.63 -6.49 -0.97
N GLN A 33 -14.99 -5.21 -0.89
CA GLN A 33 -16.26 -4.78 -0.30
C GLN A 33 -17.46 -5.33 -1.08
N TRP A 34 -17.43 -5.27 -2.42
CA TRP A 34 -18.46 -5.88 -3.26
C TRP A 34 -18.54 -7.39 -3.03
N GLN A 35 -17.41 -8.09 -2.96
CA GLN A 35 -17.35 -9.52 -2.67
C GLN A 35 -17.94 -9.87 -1.29
N LYS A 36 -17.74 -9.01 -0.30
CA LYS A 36 -18.34 -9.16 1.04
C LYS A 36 -19.87 -9.00 0.99
N LEU A 37 -20.36 -7.98 0.28
CA LEU A 37 -21.78 -7.62 0.26
C LEU A 37 -22.62 -8.55 -0.61
N PHE A 38 -22.11 -8.97 -1.78
CA PHE A 38 -22.91 -9.61 -2.82
C PHE A 38 -22.47 -11.04 -3.18
N TYR A 39 -21.27 -11.47 -2.78
CA TYR A 39 -20.71 -12.77 -3.17
C TYR A 39 -20.43 -13.68 -1.97
N GLY A 40 -21.19 -13.51 -0.88
CA GLY A 40 -21.10 -14.39 0.30
C GLY A 40 -19.70 -14.44 0.93
N LYS A 41 -18.95 -13.33 0.88
CA LYS A 41 -17.56 -13.23 1.36
C LYS A 41 -16.56 -14.15 0.62
N ARG A 42 -16.88 -14.55 -0.61
CA ARG A 42 -15.92 -15.25 -1.49
C ARG A 42 -14.93 -14.23 -2.06
N TYR A 43 -13.80 -14.08 -1.39
CA TYR A 43 -12.77 -13.14 -1.81
C TYR A 43 -11.89 -13.69 -2.93
N GLY A 44 -12.06 -13.18 -4.15
CA GLY A 44 -11.33 -13.60 -5.33
C GLY A 44 -10.34 -12.53 -5.78
N MET A 45 -9.04 -12.83 -5.75
CA MET A 45 -7.95 -12.01 -6.32
C MET A 45 -7.87 -10.57 -5.76
N THR A 46 -8.42 -10.32 -4.58
CA THR A 46 -8.38 -8.99 -3.94
C THR A 46 -7.31 -8.85 -2.87
N ASN A 47 -6.69 -9.94 -2.42
CA ASN A 47 -5.60 -9.89 -1.44
C ASN A 47 -4.27 -9.66 -2.17
N LEU A 48 -3.66 -8.49 -1.95
CA LEU A 48 -2.42 -8.10 -2.62
C LEU A 48 -1.18 -8.78 -2.04
N LYS A 49 -1.31 -9.43 -0.88
CA LYS A 49 -0.27 -10.28 -0.27
C LYS A 49 -0.37 -11.73 -0.73
N ALA A 50 -1.52 -12.15 -1.25
CA ALA A 50 -1.71 -13.53 -1.68
C ALA A 50 -0.85 -13.83 -2.92
N GLY A 51 0.28 -14.47 -2.70
CA GLY A 51 1.25 -14.81 -3.74
C GLY A 51 1.59 -16.30 -3.78
N ALA A 52 2.77 -16.61 -4.32
CA ALA A 52 3.26 -17.98 -4.42
C ALA A 52 3.36 -18.69 -3.05
N LEU A 53 3.80 -17.99 -2.01
CA LEU A 53 3.93 -18.53 -0.66
C LEU A 53 2.58 -19.00 -0.10
N TYR A 54 1.56 -18.15 -0.18
CA TYR A 54 0.20 -18.47 0.24
C TYR A 54 -0.35 -19.70 -0.50
N ARG A 55 -0.12 -19.79 -1.82
CA ARG A 55 -0.56 -20.94 -2.62
C ARG A 55 0.17 -22.24 -2.26
N ARG A 56 1.49 -22.22 -2.10
CA ARG A 56 2.30 -23.41 -1.79
C ARG A 56 2.04 -23.96 -0.39
N THR A 57 1.60 -23.12 0.54
CA THR A 57 1.36 -23.49 1.95
C THR A 57 -0.11 -23.78 2.25
N ASN A 58 -0.97 -23.86 1.22
CA ASN A 58 -2.43 -24.00 1.37
C ASN A 58 -3.03 -22.96 2.32
N GLY A 59 -2.54 -21.72 2.22
CA GLY A 59 -3.04 -20.58 2.99
C GLY A 59 -2.54 -20.47 4.42
N LYS A 60 -1.58 -21.30 4.85
CA LYS A 60 -1.00 -21.22 6.20
C LYS A 60 -0.07 -20.03 6.39
N GLU A 61 0.64 -19.63 5.35
CA GLU A 61 1.61 -18.53 5.41
C GLU A 61 1.19 -17.38 4.51
N MET A 62 1.30 -16.17 5.05
CA MET A 62 1.03 -14.92 4.35
C MET A 62 2.32 -14.10 4.31
N PRO A 63 2.83 -13.73 3.13
CA PRO A 63 4.00 -12.86 3.06
C PRO A 63 3.63 -11.44 3.54
N GLU A 64 4.65 -10.63 3.83
CA GLU A 64 4.48 -9.21 4.06
C GLU A 64 3.98 -8.49 2.79
N TYR A 65 3.40 -7.31 2.96
CA TYR A 65 2.94 -6.50 1.83
C TYR A 65 4.13 -5.91 1.07
N THR A 66 4.06 -6.00 -0.26
CA THR A 66 5.08 -5.44 -1.16
C THR A 66 4.41 -4.41 -2.09
N PRO A 67 5.03 -3.23 -2.30
CA PRO A 67 6.35 -2.79 -1.82
C PRO A 67 6.34 -2.17 -0.42
N ASP A 68 7.53 -2.00 0.17
CA ASP A 68 7.74 -1.08 1.28
C ASP A 68 7.74 0.37 0.75
N PHE A 69 6.65 1.09 1.02
CA PHE A 69 6.47 2.46 0.51
C PHE A 69 7.46 3.49 1.07
N VAL A 70 8.01 3.28 2.27
CA VAL A 70 9.00 4.20 2.85
C VAL A 70 10.30 4.06 2.09
N LYS A 71 10.80 2.83 1.94
CA LYS A 71 12.01 2.55 1.16
C LYS A 71 11.86 2.95 -0.31
N LEU A 72 10.66 2.78 -0.87
CA LEU A 72 10.36 3.22 -2.23
C LEU A 72 10.46 4.74 -2.37
N ALA A 73 9.87 5.51 -1.45
CA ALA A 73 9.99 6.97 -1.45
C ALA A 73 11.46 7.41 -1.33
N GLU A 74 12.20 6.81 -0.39
CA GLU A 74 13.63 7.07 -0.18
C GLU A 74 14.46 6.78 -1.43
N SER A 75 14.13 5.70 -2.17
CA SER A 75 14.83 5.34 -3.40
C SER A 75 14.68 6.37 -4.53
N TYR A 76 13.61 7.17 -4.51
CA TYR A 76 13.40 8.29 -5.43
C TYR A 76 13.92 9.63 -4.89
N GLY A 77 14.47 9.66 -3.66
CA GLY A 77 14.91 10.91 -3.02
C GLY A 77 13.80 11.66 -2.27
N ALA A 78 12.63 11.04 -2.07
CA ALA A 78 11.53 11.62 -1.30
C ALA A 78 11.54 11.14 0.16
N LYS A 79 11.00 11.95 1.08
CA LYS A 79 10.83 11.57 2.48
C LYS A 79 9.66 10.56 2.63
N GLY A 80 9.93 9.42 3.25
CA GLY A 80 8.90 8.42 3.59
C GLY A 80 8.59 8.41 5.09
N ILE A 81 7.32 8.46 5.46
CA ILE A 81 6.86 8.36 6.85
C ILE A 81 5.82 7.24 6.96
N ARG A 82 5.97 6.35 7.94
CA ARG A 82 5.00 5.29 8.24
C ARG A 82 4.24 5.62 9.52
N VAL A 83 2.92 5.74 9.39
CA VAL A 83 2.01 6.01 10.51
C VAL A 83 1.13 4.79 10.74
N MET A 84 1.16 4.25 11.96
CA MET A 84 0.39 3.05 12.35
C MET A 84 -0.67 3.32 13.41
N ARG A 85 -0.57 4.44 14.13
CA ARG A 85 -1.51 4.83 15.18
C ARG A 85 -2.14 6.18 14.84
N LYS A 86 -3.38 6.39 15.27
CA LYS A 86 -4.13 7.60 14.95
C LYS A 86 -3.49 8.85 15.55
N GLU A 87 -2.89 8.71 16.72
CA GLU A 87 -2.27 9.81 17.47
C GLU A 87 -1.03 10.37 16.77
N ASP A 88 -0.36 9.55 15.94
CA ASP A 88 0.86 9.92 15.23
C ASP A 88 0.58 10.69 13.92
N ILE A 89 -0.69 10.82 13.50
CA ILE A 89 -1.06 11.45 12.24
C ILE A 89 -0.65 12.93 12.22
N ALA A 90 -0.99 13.69 13.27
CA ALA A 90 -0.71 15.12 13.31
C ALA A 90 0.81 15.41 13.25
N ALA A 91 1.59 14.70 14.08
CA ALA A 91 3.04 14.83 14.10
C ALA A 91 3.71 14.45 12.76
N ALA A 92 3.09 13.59 11.96
CA ALA A 92 3.63 13.22 10.65
C ALA A 92 3.51 14.35 9.61
N PHE A 93 2.55 15.27 9.73
CA PHE A 93 2.39 16.40 8.82
C PHE A 93 3.26 17.62 9.18
N GLU A 94 3.85 17.63 10.38
CA GLU A 94 4.74 18.71 10.85
C GLU A 94 6.22 18.49 10.48
N GLN A 95 6.51 17.36 9.83
CA GLN A 95 7.84 16.86 9.49
C GLN A 95 8.26 17.20 8.06
#